data_AF-A0A523WWJ3-F1
#
_entry.id   AF-A0A523WWJ3-F1
#
_cell.length_a   1.000
_cell.length_b   1.000
_cell.length_c   1.000
_cell.angle_alpha   90.00
_cell.angle_beta   90.00
_cell.angle_gamma   90.00
#
_symmetry.space_group_name_H-M   'P 1'
#
loop_
_entity.id
_entity.type
_entity.pdbx_description
1 polymer ?
#
loop_
_entity_poly.entity_id
_entity_poly.type
_entity_poly.pdbx_seq_one_letter_code
_entity_poly.pdbx_strand_id
1 'polypeptide(L)'
;MERREFLRNFPRGIICGVAAAHVFISNAWSSVYNVLTNTPQRKKNPAEILKEMYKEVVELGPYENEDFIKREFHIELDSDENNSEEHVVFLIQSAGDKEKMIIQVTYFEAKRTRIIKYAKDIKTILCHIKGDKIEIKKSDYSENDIKSLFPDILQGIRNKKKQLKLLDRKKKDKPFSFFPFAH
;
A
#
# COMPACT_ATOMS: atom_id res chain seq x y z
N MET A 1 28.07 33.36 39.82
CA MET A 1 28.77 32.09 40.08
C MET A 1 28.11 31.48 41.31
N GLU A 2 27.76 30.18 41.24
CA GLU A 2 27.32 29.30 42.34
C GLU A 2 25.84 29.47 42.80
N ARG A 3 24.96 28.56 42.34
CA ARG A 3 24.54 27.30 43.00
C ARG A 3 23.51 27.54 44.11
N ARG A 4 22.24 27.49 43.72
CA ARG A 4 21.08 27.47 44.61
C ARG A 4 20.93 26.08 45.23
N GLU A 5 21.21 25.98 46.51
CA GLU A 5 20.61 24.99 47.41
C GLU A 5 19.14 25.33 47.57
N PHE A 6 18.22 24.42 47.24
CA PHE A 6 16.90 24.35 47.90
C PHE A 6 16.19 23.02 47.57
N LEU A 7 16.78 21.90 48.00
CA LEU A 7 16.08 20.62 48.10
C LEU A 7 16.10 20.18 49.56
N ARG A 8 15.20 20.77 50.35
CA ARG A 8 14.81 20.23 51.65
C ARG A 8 13.29 20.38 51.79
N ASN A 9 12.65 19.24 52.05
CA ASN A 9 11.27 19.02 52.52
C ASN A 9 10.35 18.25 51.54
N PHE A 10 10.47 16.91 51.61
CA PHE A 10 9.34 15.94 51.54
C PHE A 10 8.22 16.33 52.54
N PRO A 11 6.94 15.87 52.50
CA PRO A 11 6.53 14.48 52.19
C PRO A 11 5.10 14.22 51.59
N ARG A 12 4.87 12.95 51.21
CA ARG A 12 3.63 12.12 51.36
C ARG A 12 2.25 12.65 50.89
N GLY A 13 1.78 12.05 49.79
CA GLY A 13 0.51 11.30 49.73
C GLY A 13 -0.76 12.01 49.24
N ILE A 14 -1.18 11.73 48.01
CA ILE A 14 -2.61 11.65 47.62
C ILE A 14 -2.80 10.44 46.71
N ILE A 15 -3.71 9.58 47.16
CA ILE A 15 -4.31 8.41 46.49
C ILE A 15 -5.48 8.90 45.60
N CYS A 16 -5.82 8.10 44.59
CA CYS A 16 -7.02 8.15 43.73
C CYS A 16 -7.01 9.06 42.49
N GLY A 17 -7.23 8.44 41.32
CA GLY A 17 -7.97 9.08 40.22
C GLY A 17 -7.36 9.03 38.83
N VAL A 18 -7.13 7.85 38.24
CA VAL A 18 -7.08 7.73 36.76
C VAL A 18 -7.90 6.53 36.30
N ALA A 19 -9.18 6.56 36.63
CA ALA A 19 -10.21 5.81 35.91
C ALA A 19 -11.06 6.85 35.16
N ALA A 20 -10.63 7.24 33.94
CA ALA A 20 -11.46 7.84 32.87
C ALA A 20 -10.62 8.57 31.78
N ALA A 21 -9.57 7.97 31.22
CA ALA A 21 -8.86 8.59 30.08
C ALA A 21 -8.68 7.68 28.85
N HIS A 22 -9.24 6.46 28.83
CA HIS A 22 -9.07 5.55 27.69
C HIS A 22 -10.26 5.46 26.72
N VAL A 23 -11.33 6.26 26.90
CA VAL A 23 -12.55 6.11 26.06
C VAL A 23 -12.71 7.19 24.98
N PHE A 24 -11.85 8.21 24.91
CA PHE A 24 -12.09 9.35 23.99
C PHE A 24 -11.01 9.67 22.93
N ILE A 25 -10.04 8.77 22.67
CA ILE A 25 -9.05 9.00 21.60
C ILE A 25 -9.30 8.13 20.35
N SER A 26 -10.17 7.12 20.42
CA SER A 26 -10.36 6.18 19.31
C SER A 26 -11.26 6.66 18.16
N ASN A 27 -12.11 7.67 18.35
CA ASN A 27 -13.14 8.03 17.37
C ASN A 27 -12.84 9.27 16.51
N ALA A 28 -11.84 10.08 16.87
CA ALA A 28 -11.47 11.26 16.07
C ALA A 28 -10.65 10.88 14.81
N TRP A 29 -9.97 9.73 14.83
CA TRP A 29 -9.18 9.24 13.69
C TRP A 29 -10.00 8.42 12.69
N SER A 30 -11.27 8.08 12.93
CA SER A 30 -12.08 7.40 11.90
C SER A 30 -12.83 8.40 11.02
N SER A 31 -13.30 9.53 11.57
CA SER A 31 -14.06 10.53 10.79
C SER A 31 -13.18 11.33 9.83
N VAL A 32 -11.96 11.70 10.23
CA VAL A 32 -11.00 12.39 9.35
C VAL A 32 -10.57 11.49 8.18
N TYR A 33 -10.45 10.18 8.41
CA TYR A 33 -10.06 9.23 7.36
C TYR A 33 -11.22 8.89 6.41
N ASN A 34 -12.46 8.81 6.90
CA ASN A 34 -13.64 8.64 6.03
C ASN A 34 -13.91 9.87 5.14
N VAL A 35 -13.50 11.06 5.58
CA VAL A 35 -13.55 12.29 4.77
C VAL A 35 -12.45 12.31 3.70
N LEU A 36 -11.28 11.70 3.95
CA LEU A 36 -10.20 11.57 2.95
C LEU A 36 -10.48 10.50 1.88
N THR A 37 -11.27 9.47 2.20
CA THR A 37 -11.62 8.40 1.24
C THR A 37 -12.82 8.74 0.36
N ASN A 38 -13.63 9.74 0.73
CA ASN A 38 -14.77 10.24 -0.05
C ASN A 38 -14.52 11.63 -0.64
N THR A 39 -13.25 12.02 -0.81
CA THR A 39 -12.95 13.25 -1.54
C THR A 39 -13.37 13.05 -2.99
N PRO A 40 -14.25 13.90 -3.58
CA PRO A 40 -14.50 13.85 -5.01
C PRO A 40 -13.14 13.94 -5.71
N GLN A 41 -12.79 12.92 -6.50
CA GLN A 41 -11.52 12.89 -7.21
C GLN A 41 -11.46 14.12 -8.11
N ARG A 42 -10.76 15.16 -7.64
CA ARG A 42 -10.23 16.22 -8.50
C ARG A 42 -9.50 15.47 -9.60
N LYS A 43 -9.84 15.69 -10.88
CA LYS A 43 -9.21 15.02 -12.03
C LYS A 43 -7.69 15.21 -11.96
N LYS A 44 -7.00 14.32 -11.25
CA LYS A 44 -5.54 14.32 -11.11
C LYS A 44 -4.96 13.94 -12.46
N ASN A 45 -3.84 14.56 -12.80
CA ASN A 45 -3.14 14.21 -14.04
C ASN A 45 -2.62 12.76 -13.91
N PRO A 46 -2.72 11.90 -14.94
CA PRO A 46 -2.14 10.56 -14.91
C PRO A 46 -0.70 10.49 -14.39
N ALA A 47 0.13 11.49 -14.68
CA ALA A 47 1.51 11.55 -14.16
C ALA A 47 1.57 11.68 -12.63
N GLU A 48 0.61 12.37 -12.00
CA GLU A 48 0.52 12.48 -10.54
C GLU A 48 0.06 11.17 -9.92
N ILE A 49 -0.92 10.50 -10.53
CA ILE A 49 -1.40 9.19 -10.08
C ILE A 49 -0.28 8.15 -10.18
N LEU A 50 0.50 8.20 -11.26
CA LEU A 50 1.67 7.34 -11.45
C LEU A 50 2.75 7.55 -10.38
N LYS A 51 2.98 8.80 -9.94
CA LYS A 51 3.85 9.09 -8.80
C LYS A 51 3.30 8.52 -7.50
N GLU A 52 1.99 8.60 -7.28
CA GLU A 52 1.36 7.99 -6.11
C GLU A 52 1.50 6.46 -6.14
N MET A 53 1.24 5.81 -7.28
CA MET A 53 1.43 4.36 -7.44
C MET A 53 2.88 3.95 -7.14
N TYR A 54 3.85 4.67 -7.71
CA TYR A 54 5.27 4.46 -7.44
C TYR A 54 5.59 4.53 -5.94
N LYS A 55 5.15 5.60 -5.26
CA LYS A 55 5.37 5.76 -3.80
C LYS A 55 4.76 4.60 -3.00
N GLU A 56 3.52 4.23 -3.31
CA GLU A 56 2.83 3.16 -2.59
C GLU A 56 3.56 1.81 -2.72
N VAL A 57 4.10 1.51 -3.91
CA VAL A 57 4.85 0.29 -4.22
C VAL A 57 6.24 0.32 -3.59
N VAL A 58 6.98 1.43 -3.67
CA VAL A 58 8.30 1.59 -3.04
C VAL A 58 8.22 1.43 -1.53
N GLU A 59 7.16 1.95 -0.90
CA GLU A 59 6.93 1.78 0.54
C GLU A 59 6.74 0.31 0.96
N LEU A 60 6.36 -0.58 0.05
CA LEU A 60 6.33 -2.02 0.36
C LEU A 60 7.76 -2.61 0.38
N GLY A 61 8.72 -1.99 -0.30
CA GLY A 61 10.09 -2.45 -0.40
C GLY A 61 10.27 -3.72 -1.25
N PRO A 62 11.52 -4.15 -1.48
CA PRO A 62 11.85 -5.41 -2.15
C PRO A 62 11.53 -6.62 -1.26
N TYR A 63 11.52 -7.83 -1.84
CA TYR A 63 11.56 -9.05 -1.04
C TYR A 63 12.98 -9.31 -0.50
N GLU A 64 13.10 -10.22 0.47
CA GLU A 64 14.39 -10.59 1.02
C GLU A 64 15.33 -11.12 -0.08
N ASN A 65 16.55 -10.61 -0.10
CA ASN A 65 17.60 -10.95 -1.08
C ASN A 65 17.34 -10.48 -2.53
N GLU A 66 16.38 -9.57 -2.76
CA GLU A 66 16.21 -8.89 -4.04
C GLU A 66 16.80 -7.47 -4.00
N ASP A 67 17.46 -7.05 -5.07
CA ASP A 67 17.99 -5.70 -5.29
C ASP A 67 17.05 -4.81 -6.15
N PHE A 68 15.90 -5.35 -6.52
CA PHE A 68 14.81 -4.69 -7.24
C PHE A 68 13.50 -4.87 -6.47
N ILE A 69 12.51 -4.02 -6.76
CA ILE A 69 11.17 -4.14 -6.17
C ILE A 69 10.26 -4.83 -7.18
N LYS A 70 9.78 -6.02 -6.85
CA LYS A 70 8.70 -6.69 -7.58
C LYS A 70 7.47 -6.84 -6.69
N ARG A 71 6.34 -6.25 -7.10
CA ARG A 71 5.07 -6.33 -6.37
C ARG A 71 3.93 -6.75 -7.29
N GLU A 72 3.13 -7.68 -6.80
CA GLU A 72 2.05 -8.30 -7.55
C GLU A 72 0.72 -8.02 -6.86
N PHE A 73 -0.26 -7.59 -7.64
CA PHE A 73 -1.59 -7.23 -7.20
C PHE A 73 -2.62 -7.94 -8.06
N HIS A 74 -3.72 -8.36 -7.45
CA HIS A 74 -4.90 -8.84 -8.16
C HIS A 74 -5.97 -7.78 -7.92
N ILE A 75 -6.49 -7.17 -9.00
CA ILE A 75 -7.33 -5.97 -8.97
C ILE A 75 -8.45 -6.17 -9.97
N GLU A 76 -9.71 -5.91 -9.60
CA GLU A 76 -10.85 -5.90 -10.53
C GLU A 76 -10.82 -4.59 -11.35
N LEU A 77 -10.56 -4.68 -12.67
CA LEU A 77 -10.46 -3.52 -13.57
C LEU A 77 -11.58 -3.45 -14.60
N ASP A 78 -12.14 -4.57 -15.05
CA ASP A 78 -13.13 -4.59 -16.13
C ASP A 78 -14.60 -4.53 -15.68
N SER A 79 -14.86 -4.54 -14.37
CA SER A 79 -16.21 -4.57 -13.77
C SER A 79 -17.12 -5.71 -14.28
N ASP A 80 -16.58 -6.67 -15.02
CA ASP A 80 -17.33 -7.84 -15.47
C ASP A 80 -17.28 -8.88 -14.37
N GLU A 81 -18.42 -9.10 -13.71
CA GLU A 81 -18.57 -10.08 -12.63
C GLU A 81 -18.23 -11.53 -13.07
N ASN A 82 -18.15 -11.78 -14.38
CA ASN A 82 -17.73 -13.07 -14.94
C ASN A 82 -16.22 -13.17 -15.16
N ASN A 83 -15.55 -12.05 -15.37
CA ASN A 83 -14.11 -11.97 -15.35
C ASN A 83 -13.66 -11.78 -13.91
N SER A 84 -12.39 -12.05 -13.67
CA SER A 84 -11.83 -11.99 -12.34
C SER A 84 -10.69 -11.02 -12.31
N GLU A 85 -10.39 -10.54 -11.09
CA GLU A 85 -9.21 -9.75 -10.76
C GLU A 85 -8.05 -9.93 -11.75
N GLU A 86 -7.75 -8.87 -12.50
CA GLU A 86 -6.59 -8.75 -13.34
C GLU A 86 -5.32 -8.77 -12.50
N HIS A 87 -4.26 -9.35 -13.05
CA HIS A 87 -2.97 -9.40 -12.38
C HIS A 87 -2.11 -8.23 -12.82
N VAL A 88 -1.79 -7.35 -11.87
CA VAL A 88 -0.96 -6.18 -12.06
C VAL A 88 0.39 -6.39 -11.37
N VAL A 89 1.47 -6.32 -12.15
CA VAL A 89 2.84 -6.46 -11.67
C VAL A 89 3.57 -5.14 -11.82
N PHE A 90 4.19 -4.68 -10.73
CA PHE A 90 5.15 -3.59 -10.72
C PHE A 90 6.55 -4.18 -10.58
N LEU A 91 7.44 -3.79 -11.48
CA LEU A 91 8.87 -4.07 -11.39
C LEU A 91 9.62 -2.73 -11.41
N ILE A 92 10.32 -2.41 -10.33
CA ILE A 92 11.13 -1.19 -10.20
C ILE A 92 12.58 -1.61 -10.00
N GLN A 93 13.46 -1.10 -10.85
CA GLN A 93 14.90 -1.38 -10.81
C GLN A 93 15.69 -0.07 -10.92
N SER A 94 16.67 0.09 -10.04
CA SER A 94 17.63 1.19 -10.11
C SER A 94 18.64 0.96 -11.23
N ALA A 95 18.88 2.00 -12.04
CA ALA A 95 19.83 2.01 -13.14
C ALA A 95 20.64 3.32 -13.11
N GLY A 96 21.65 3.37 -12.23
CA GLY A 96 22.49 4.56 -12.04
C GLY A 96 21.73 5.68 -11.33
N ASP A 97 21.61 6.84 -11.98
CA ASP A 97 20.93 8.04 -11.47
C ASP A 97 19.40 8.03 -11.72
N LYS A 98 18.88 6.94 -12.27
CA LYS A 98 17.49 6.79 -12.69
C LYS A 98 16.95 5.46 -12.22
N GLU A 99 15.63 5.39 -12.11
CA GLU A 99 14.94 4.12 -11.92
C GLU A 99 14.07 3.81 -13.14
N LYS A 100 13.98 2.53 -13.45
CA LYS A 100 13.11 1.99 -14.47
C LYS A 100 11.95 1.29 -13.77
N MET A 101 10.72 1.69 -14.09
CA MET A 101 9.52 1.05 -13.60
C MET A 101 8.75 0.46 -14.77
N ILE A 102 8.38 -0.82 -14.66
CA ILE A 102 7.50 -1.51 -15.60
C ILE A 102 6.22 -1.85 -14.84
N ILE A 103 5.09 -1.45 -15.41
CA ILE A 103 3.76 -1.88 -14.98
C ILE A 103 3.25 -2.84 -16.03
N GLN A 104 2.99 -4.07 -15.65
CA GLN A 104 2.39 -5.08 -16.52
C GLN A 104 1.00 -5.41 -15.99
N VAL A 105 0.02 -5.43 -16.88
CA VAL A 105 -1.35 -5.84 -16.57
C VAL A 105 -1.67 -7.06 -17.43
N THR A 106 -2.04 -8.15 -16.77
CA THR A 106 -2.47 -9.39 -17.41
C THR A 106 -3.98 -9.53 -17.26
N TYR A 107 -4.67 -9.57 -18.38
CA TYR A 107 -6.11 -9.78 -18.45
C TYR A 107 -6.40 -11.26 -18.61
N PHE A 108 -7.33 -11.77 -17.80
CA PHE A 108 -7.73 -13.18 -17.84
C PHE A 108 -9.13 -13.32 -18.42
N GLU A 109 -9.38 -14.47 -19.05
CA GLU A 109 -10.70 -14.85 -19.53
C GLU A 109 -11.03 -16.27 -19.06
N ALA A 110 -12.25 -16.44 -18.57
CA ALA A 110 -12.77 -17.75 -18.18
C ALA A 110 -13.27 -18.51 -19.41
N LYS A 111 -12.81 -19.75 -19.61
CA LYS A 111 -13.29 -20.59 -20.72
C LYS A 111 -14.32 -21.60 -20.21
N ARG A 112 -15.60 -21.39 -20.53
CA ARG A 112 -16.78 -22.25 -20.21
C ARG A 112 -17.09 -22.50 -18.73
N THR A 113 -16.09 -22.54 -17.86
CA THR A 113 -16.22 -22.70 -16.40
C THR A 113 -15.46 -21.58 -15.71
N ARG A 114 -16.04 -20.94 -14.69
CA ARG A 114 -15.41 -19.83 -13.94
C ARG A 114 -14.15 -20.23 -13.14
N ILE A 115 -13.84 -21.52 -13.06
CA ILE A 115 -12.77 -22.09 -12.22
C ILE A 115 -11.40 -21.99 -12.90
N ILE A 116 -11.33 -22.27 -14.20
CA ILE A 116 -10.06 -22.28 -14.95
C ILE A 116 -10.00 -21.04 -15.84
N LYS A 117 -8.91 -20.29 -15.70
CA LYS A 117 -8.69 -18.99 -16.33
C LYS A 117 -7.40 -19.01 -17.12
N TYR A 118 -7.39 -18.33 -18.26
CA TYR A 118 -6.23 -18.22 -19.13
C TYR A 118 -5.91 -16.75 -19.37
N ALA A 119 -4.63 -16.42 -19.46
CA ALA A 119 -4.19 -15.09 -19.87
C ALA A 119 -4.66 -14.85 -21.31
N LYS A 120 -5.50 -13.85 -21.50
CA LYS A 120 -6.04 -13.43 -22.79
C LYS A 120 -5.14 -12.39 -23.44
N ASP A 121 -4.70 -11.43 -22.65
CA ASP A 121 -3.88 -10.30 -23.10
C ASP A 121 -2.92 -9.85 -22.01
N ILE A 122 -1.80 -9.28 -22.43
CA ILE A 122 -0.80 -8.70 -21.54
C ILE A 122 -0.41 -7.34 -22.11
N LYS A 123 -0.59 -6.29 -21.31
CA LYS A 123 -0.24 -4.92 -21.67
C LYS A 123 0.77 -4.35 -20.70
N THR A 124 1.63 -3.47 -21.20
CA THR A 124 2.76 -2.94 -20.46
C THR A 124 2.86 -1.42 -20.55
N ILE A 125 3.36 -0.82 -19.47
CA ILE A 125 3.71 0.59 -19.39
C ILE A 125 5.12 0.68 -18.82
N LEU A 126 6.02 1.25 -19.62
CA LEU A 126 7.41 1.48 -19.26
C LEU A 126 7.59 2.94 -18.87
N CYS A 127 8.12 3.16 -17.66
CA CYS A 127 8.36 4.48 -17.10
C CYS A 127 9.83 4.63 -16.70
N HIS A 128 10.35 5.84 -16.82
CA HIS A 128 11.60 6.26 -16.19
C HIS A 128 11.31 7.25 -15.08
N ILE A 129 11.99 7.08 -13.96
CA ILE A 129 11.93 7.96 -12.79
C ILE A 129 13.30 8.60 -12.60
N LYS A 130 13.31 9.93 -12.43
CA LYS A 130 14.49 10.70 -12.05
C LYS A 130 14.10 11.73 -11.01
N GLY A 131 14.43 11.47 -9.75
CA GLY A 131 13.95 12.25 -8.62
C GLY A 131 12.42 12.29 -8.61
N ASP A 132 11.84 13.50 -8.56
CA ASP A 132 10.39 13.69 -8.54
C ASP A 132 9.71 13.63 -9.92
N LYS A 133 10.46 13.41 -11.00
CA LYS A 133 9.91 13.34 -12.36
C LYS A 133 9.72 11.89 -12.78
N ILE A 134 8.51 11.56 -13.25
CA ILE A 134 8.19 10.29 -13.87
C ILE A 134 7.75 10.56 -15.31
N GLU A 135 8.34 9.82 -16.25
CA GLU A 135 8.04 9.91 -17.68
C GLU A 135 7.65 8.53 -18.20
N ILE A 136 6.50 8.44 -18.87
CA ILE A 136 6.09 7.25 -19.61
C ILE A 136 6.89 7.22 -20.92
N LYS A 137 7.71 6.19 -21.13
CA LYS A 137 8.52 6.00 -22.33
C LYS A 137 7.82 5.17 -23.40
N LYS A 138 7.06 4.16 -22.97
CA LYS A 138 6.28 3.29 -23.84
C LYS A 138 5.03 2.84 -23.09
N SER A 139 3.92 2.72 -23.81
CA SER A 139 2.66 2.23 -23.26
C SER A 139 1.90 1.48 -24.36
N ASP A 140 1.35 0.32 -24.01
CA ASP A 140 0.40 -0.40 -24.87
C ASP A 140 -1.05 0.14 -24.72
N TYR A 141 -1.23 1.14 -23.84
CA TYR A 141 -2.48 1.83 -23.59
C TYR A 141 -2.52 3.21 -24.23
N SER A 142 -3.71 3.62 -24.68
CA SER A 142 -3.95 5.00 -25.09
C SER A 142 -3.97 5.95 -23.89
N GLU A 143 -3.83 7.25 -24.13
CA GLU A 143 -3.92 8.25 -23.05
C GLU A 143 -5.28 8.23 -22.34
N ASN A 144 -6.35 7.87 -23.03
CA ASN A 144 -7.68 7.79 -22.44
C ASN A 144 -7.79 6.56 -21.54
N ASP A 145 -7.27 5.41 -21.98
CA ASP A 145 -7.23 4.20 -21.16
C ASP A 145 -6.40 4.42 -19.89
N ILE A 146 -5.28 5.13 -20.00
CA ILE A 146 -4.43 5.48 -18.85
C ILE A 146 -5.20 6.32 -17.81
N LYS A 147 -6.01 7.28 -18.26
CA LYS A 147 -6.78 8.17 -17.37
C LYS A 147 -7.83 7.41 -16.55
N SER A 148 -8.43 6.37 -17.10
CA SER A 148 -9.36 5.51 -16.36
C SER A 148 -8.65 4.44 -15.54
N LEU A 149 -7.61 3.80 -16.10
CA LEU A 149 -6.92 2.67 -15.50
C LEU A 149 -6.12 3.03 -14.23
N PHE A 150 -5.42 4.15 -14.23
CA PHE A 150 -4.50 4.50 -13.14
C PHE A 150 -5.17 4.70 -11.78
N PRO A 151 -6.32 5.40 -11.69
CA PRO A 151 -7.10 5.48 -10.46
C PRO A 151 -7.42 4.10 -9.85
N ASP A 152 -7.85 3.15 -10.67
CA ASP A 152 -8.29 1.83 -10.21
C ASP A 152 -7.10 0.98 -9.73
N ILE A 153 -6.00 1.00 -10.48
CA ILE A 153 -4.75 0.35 -10.04
C ILE A 153 -4.27 0.94 -8.72
N LEU A 154 -4.23 2.27 -8.57
CA LEU A 154 -3.80 2.93 -7.35
C LEU A 154 -4.67 2.50 -6.15
N GLN A 155 -5.99 2.43 -6.35
CA GLN A 155 -6.91 1.98 -5.31
C GLN A 155 -6.68 0.52 -4.94
N GLY A 156 -6.47 -0.36 -5.93
CA GLY A 156 -6.14 -1.77 -5.71
C GLY A 156 -4.84 -1.97 -4.91
N ILE A 157 -3.79 -1.21 -5.22
CA ILE A 157 -2.53 -1.21 -4.45
C ILE A 157 -2.77 -0.85 -2.99
N ARG A 158 -3.49 0.25 -2.74
CA ARG A 158 -3.82 0.72 -1.38
C ARG A 158 -4.63 -0.31 -0.60
N ASN A 159 -5.63 -0.92 -1.25
CA ASN A 159 -6.44 -1.98 -0.66
C ASN A 159 -5.58 -3.19 -0.27
N LYS A 160 -4.71 -3.65 -1.16
CA LYS A 160 -3.81 -4.78 -0.89
C LYS A 160 -2.83 -4.47 0.25
N LYS A 161 -2.25 -3.28 0.26
CA LYS A 161 -1.35 -2.82 1.34
C LYS A 161 -2.05 -2.80 2.70
N LYS A 162 -3.33 -2.39 2.76
CA LYS A 162 -4.14 -2.46 3.97
C LYS A 162 -4.33 -3.91 4.44
N GLN A 163 -4.63 -4.83 3.52
CA GLN A 163 -4.75 -6.25 3.84
C GLN A 163 -3.44 -6.84 4.39
N LEU A 164 -2.30 -6.54 3.76
CA LEU A 164 -0.98 -7.01 4.22
C LEU A 164 -0.67 -6.53 5.66
N LYS A 165 -0.92 -5.24 5.95
CA LYS A 165 -0.75 -4.69 7.31
C LYS A 165 -1.63 -5.40 8.35
N LEU A 166 -2.84 -5.83 7.99
CA LEU A 166 -3.72 -6.58 8.89
C LEU A 166 -3.18 -8.00 9.16
N LEU A 167 -2.60 -8.65 8.16
CA LEU A 167 -1.98 -9.97 8.31
C LEU A 167 -0.73 -9.91 9.19
N ASP A 168 0.10 -8.89 9.03
CA ASP A 168 1.31 -8.71 9.85
C ASP A 168 0.98 -8.46 11.32
N ARG A 169 -0.07 -7.69 11.61
CA ARG A 169 -0.58 -7.51 12.99
C ARG A 169 -1.03 -8.83 13.58
N LYS A 170 -1.86 -9.60 12.86
CA LYS A 170 -2.32 -10.92 13.31
C LYS A 170 -1.18 -11.92 13.57
N LYS A 171 -0.08 -11.86 12.81
CA LYS A 171 1.11 -12.68 13.06
C LYS A 171 1.83 -12.28 14.35
N LYS A 172 1.90 -10.98 14.66
CA LYS A 172 2.50 -10.46 15.90
C LYS A 172 1.65 -10.75 17.14
N ASP A 173 0.33 -10.80 16.99
CA ASP A 173 -0.62 -11.05 18.09
C ASP A 173 -0.79 -12.54 18.43
N LYS A 174 -0.19 -13.46 17.67
CA LYS A 174 -0.10 -14.88 18.06
C LYS A 174 1.21 -15.11 18.81
N PRO A 175 1.22 -15.21 20.16
CA PRO A 175 2.39 -15.70 20.85
C PRO A 175 2.67 -17.12 20.37
N PHE A 176 3.93 -17.40 20.04
CA PHE A 176 4.43 -18.75 19.83
C PHE A 176 4.02 -19.60 21.03
N SER A 177 2.99 -20.44 20.88
CA SER A 177 2.73 -21.52 21.81
C SER A 177 3.88 -22.52 21.64
N PHE A 178 4.91 -22.37 22.47
CA PHE A 178 5.89 -23.40 22.75
C PHE A 178 5.12 -24.68 23.10
N PHE A 179 5.14 -25.67 22.21
CA PHE A 179 4.85 -27.05 22.61
C PHE A 179 6.10 -27.57 23.31
N PRO A 180 6.05 -27.90 24.62
CA PRO A 180 7.15 -28.63 25.22
C PRO A 180 7.07 -30.07 24.70
N PHE A 181 8.12 -30.52 24.02
CA PHE A 181 8.36 -31.94 23.83
C PHE A 181 8.61 -32.56 25.20
N ALA A 182 7.69 -33.40 25.67
CA ALA A 182 7.91 -34.26 26.81
C ALA A 182 8.77 -35.45 26.36
N HIS A 183 9.85 -35.70 27.10
CA HIS A 183 10.77 -36.83 26.95
C HIS A 183 10.23 -38.06 27.68
#